data_AF-A0A6A6CQ51-F1
#
_entry.id   AF-A0A6A6CQ51-F1
#
_cell.length_a   1.000
_cell.length_b   1.000
_cell.length_c   1.000
_cell.angle_alpha   90.00
_cell.angle_beta   90.00
_cell.angle_gamma   90.00
#
_symmetry.space_group_name_H-M   'P 1'
#
loop_
_entity.id
_entity.type
_entity.pdbx_description
1 polymer ?
#
loop_
_entity_poly.entity_id
_entity_poly.type
_entity_poly.pdbx_seq_one_letter_code
_entity_poly.pdbx_strand_id
1 'polypeptide(L)'
;MAAKNLPPAFNASAQDIEMLLSAQCHIGAKNLQVHMEPYLWKTRPDGVNVINIGKTWEKIVLAARIIVAIDNPADVAVISARPYGQRAVLKFAAHTGASPIAGRFTPGNFTNYITRSFKEPRLIIVTDPRTDAQAIKEASYVNIPVIALTDTDSPTEYVDVAIPTNNKGRHAIGLVWWMLAREVLRLRGTLASREAEWDVMTDLYFYRDPEAEENKDSAGQEESKVPGADEVGPAAVESGFNNEWEVGNAGSSAFAAASGTGGAAAASTWDAEGADWAAASAPVETGNQGWAADAPGEATADAPATQW
;
A
#
# COMPACT_ATOMS: atom_id res chain seq x y z
N MET A 1 6.71 -14.22 -17.52
CA MET A 1 7.63 -15.24 -18.06
C MET A 1 8.83 -15.29 -17.13
N ALA A 2 8.94 -16.35 -16.32
CA ALA A 2 9.98 -16.48 -15.30
C ALA A 2 11.39 -16.50 -15.95
N ALA A 3 12.36 -15.86 -15.30
CA ALA A 3 13.75 -15.97 -15.70
C ALA A 3 14.20 -17.45 -15.70
N LYS A 4 14.68 -17.94 -16.85
CA LYS A 4 15.15 -19.34 -17.08
C LYS A 4 16.27 -19.81 -16.12
N ASN A 5 16.80 -18.94 -15.28
CA ASN A 5 17.99 -19.18 -14.45
C ASN A 5 17.67 -19.48 -12.98
N LEU A 6 16.40 -19.46 -12.57
CA LEU A 6 16.00 -19.79 -11.20
C LEU A 6 15.50 -21.24 -11.11
N PRO A 7 15.76 -21.95 -10.00
CA PRO A 7 15.13 -23.23 -9.76
C PRO A 7 13.61 -23.11 -9.88
N PRO A 8 12.92 -24.07 -10.51
CA PRO A 8 11.47 -24.00 -10.72
C PRO A 8 10.68 -23.89 -9.41
N ALA A 9 11.28 -24.33 -8.30
CA ALA A 9 10.77 -24.17 -6.94
C ALA A 9 10.56 -22.71 -6.49
N PHE A 10 11.09 -21.71 -7.21
CA PHE A 10 10.91 -20.29 -6.91
C PHE A 10 9.97 -19.56 -7.86
N ASN A 11 9.40 -20.25 -8.86
CA ASN A 11 8.44 -19.63 -9.76
C ASN A 11 7.13 -19.35 -9.04
N ALA A 12 6.50 -18.20 -9.31
CA ALA A 12 5.19 -17.87 -8.75
C ALA A 12 4.16 -18.94 -9.13
N SER A 13 3.35 -19.38 -8.16
CA SER A 13 2.19 -20.22 -8.47
C SER A 13 1.07 -19.36 -9.07
N ALA A 14 0.11 -19.98 -9.76
CA ALA A 14 -1.06 -19.27 -10.28
C ALA A 14 -1.85 -18.57 -9.15
N GLN A 15 -1.99 -19.25 -8.01
CA GLN A 15 -2.63 -18.72 -6.81
C GLN A 15 -1.89 -17.50 -6.25
N ASP A 16 -0.55 -17.50 -6.25
CA ASP A 16 0.24 -16.34 -5.80
C ASP A 16 0.00 -15.11 -6.68
N ILE A 17 -0.07 -15.31 -7.99
CA ILE A 17 -0.33 -14.22 -8.96
C ILE A 17 -1.75 -13.69 -8.78
N GLU A 18 -2.72 -14.58 -8.60
CA GLU A 18 -4.12 -14.21 -8.34
C GLU A 18 -4.25 -13.37 -7.06
N MET A 19 -3.59 -13.79 -5.98
CA MET A 19 -3.56 -13.05 -4.73
C MET A 19 -2.89 -11.66 -4.89
N LEU A 20 -1.78 -11.55 -5.64
CA LEU A 20 -1.14 -10.25 -5.93
C LEU A 20 -2.02 -9.34 -6.78
N LEU A 21 -2.82 -9.90 -7.69
CA LEU A 21 -3.78 -9.15 -8.50
C LEU A 21 -4.97 -8.68 -7.66
N SER A 22 -5.54 -9.56 -6.83
CA SER A 22 -6.71 -9.26 -5.99
C SER A 22 -6.42 -8.20 -4.94
N ALA A 23 -5.24 -8.23 -4.31
CA ALA A 23 -4.80 -7.19 -3.38
C ALA A 23 -4.31 -5.90 -4.05
N GLN A 24 -4.39 -5.80 -5.39
CA GLN A 24 -4.02 -4.63 -6.17
C GLN A 24 -2.55 -4.21 -6.02
N CYS A 25 -1.64 -5.17 -5.82
CA CYS A 25 -0.19 -4.91 -5.68
C CYS A 25 0.45 -4.35 -6.96
N HIS A 26 -0.17 -4.61 -8.11
CA HIS A 26 0.28 -4.18 -9.44
C HIS A 26 -0.07 -2.73 -9.78
N ILE A 27 -0.92 -2.09 -8.99
CA ILE A 27 -1.35 -0.71 -9.22
C ILE A 27 -0.31 0.23 -8.61
N GLY A 28 0.36 1.01 -9.45
CA GLY A 28 1.32 2.03 -9.01
C GLY A 28 0.73 3.44 -8.96
N ALA A 29 1.55 4.41 -8.56
CA ALA A 29 1.22 5.82 -8.64
C ALA A 29 1.13 6.34 -10.09
N LYS A 30 0.59 7.55 -10.28
CA LYS A 30 0.64 8.25 -11.58
C LYS A 30 2.04 8.73 -11.92
N ASN A 31 2.76 9.21 -10.91
CA ASN A 31 4.13 9.68 -11.05
C ASN A 31 5.09 8.49 -11.10
N LEU A 32 6.16 8.65 -11.88
CA LEU A 32 7.20 7.66 -12.08
C LEU A 32 8.57 8.25 -11.75
N GLN A 33 9.32 7.55 -10.89
CA GLN A 33 10.72 7.80 -10.64
C GLN A 33 11.58 7.06 -11.68
N VAL A 34 12.66 7.68 -12.15
CA VAL A 34 13.53 7.12 -13.21
C VAL A 34 14.06 5.71 -12.84
N HIS A 35 14.48 5.51 -11.59
CA HIS A 35 14.98 4.21 -11.14
C HIS A 35 13.92 3.09 -11.10
N MET A 36 12.63 3.45 -11.14
CA MET A 36 11.51 2.51 -11.12
C MET A 36 10.97 2.16 -12.51
N GLU A 37 11.41 2.85 -13.55
CA GLU A 37 11.05 2.57 -14.94
C GLU A 37 11.24 1.10 -15.33
N PRO A 38 12.31 0.38 -14.92
CA PRO A 38 12.46 -1.02 -15.28
C PRO A 38 11.36 -1.92 -14.70
N TYR A 39 10.70 -1.56 -13.60
CA TYR A 39 9.64 -2.38 -13.00
C TYR A 39 8.26 -2.12 -13.61
N LEU A 40 8.13 -1.06 -14.40
CA LEU A 40 6.92 -0.70 -15.11
C LEU A 40 6.62 -1.71 -16.23
N TRP A 41 5.35 -2.07 -16.38
CA TRP A 41 4.85 -2.85 -17.52
C TRP A 41 4.23 -1.95 -18.58
N LYS A 42 3.23 -1.16 -18.19
CA LYS A 42 2.49 -0.25 -19.07
C LYS A 42 1.81 0.84 -18.24
N THR A 43 1.56 1.99 -18.85
CA THR A 43 0.69 3.03 -18.29
C THR A 43 -0.76 2.86 -18.79
N ARG A 44 -1.74 2.95 -17.89
CA ARG A 44 -3.16 2.96 -18.26
C ARG A 44 -3.54 4.28 -18.93
N PRO A 45 -4.65 4.33 -19.70
CA PRO A 45 -5.16 5.59 -20.25
C PRO A 45 -5.46 6.64 -19.16
N ASP A 46 -5.79 6.20 -17.94
CA ASP A 46 -6.05 7.09 -16.78
C ASP A 46 -4.78 7.73 -16.18
N GLY A 47 -3.60 7.42 -16.74
CA GLY A 47 -2.30 7.84 -16.25
C GLY A 47 -1.77 7.05 -15.06
N VAL A 48 -2.44 5.96 -14.66
CA VAL A 48 -2.00 5.07 -13.58
C VAL A 48 -0.98 4.06 -14.11
N ASN A 49 0.16 3.95 -13.44
CA ASN A 49 1.22 3.02 -13.82
C ASN A 49 0.90 1.59 -13.36
N VAL A 50 1.22 0.60 -14.19
CA VAL A 50 1.06 -0.82 -13.86
C VAL A 50 2.42 -1.47 -13.70
N ILE A 51 2.66 -2.06 -12.53
CA ILE A 51 3.89 -2.76 -12.17
C ILE A 51 3.84 -4.20 -12.70
N ASN A 52 4.98 -4.70 -13.18
CA ASN A 52 5.12 -6.09 -13.58
C ASN A 52 5.20 -7.03 -12.37
N ILE A 53 4.14 -7.81 -12.13
CA ILE A 53 4.04 -8.78 -11.03
C ILE A 53 5.15 -9.83 -11.06
N GLY A 54 5.62 -10.24 -12.25
CA GLY A 54 6.72 -11.19 -12.35
C GLY A 54 8.00 -10.65 -11.72
N LYS A 55 8.28 -9.35 -11.92
CA LYS A 55 9.44 -8.68 -11.31
C LYS A 55 9.24 -8.47 -9.81
N THR A 56 8.01 -8.18 -9.37
CA THR A 56 7.67 -8.13 -7.94
C THR A 56 7.99 -9.46 -7.27
N TRP A 57 7.56 -10.58 -7.85
CA TRP A 57 7.80 -11.90 -7.31
C TRP A 57 9.29 -12.27 -7.27
N GLU A 58 10.03 -11.99 -8.35
CA GLU A 58 11.49 -12.20 -8.38
C GLU A 58 12.21 -11.43 -7.25
N LYS A 59 11.76 -10.20 -6.96
CA LYS A 59 12.29 -9.39 -5.86
C LYS A 59 11.88 -9.89 -4.47
N ILE A 60 10.67 -10.41 -4.31
CA ILE A 60 10.24 -11.06 -3.04
C ILE A 60 11.14 -12.27 -2.74
N VAL A 61 11.38 -13.12 -3.74
CA VAL A 61 12.26 -14.29 -3.58
C VAL A 61 13.69 -13.88 -3.25
N LEU A 62 14.21 -12.85 -3.95
CA LEU A 62 15.54 -12.32 -3.67
C LEU A 62 15.66 -11.77 -2.25
N ALA A 63 14.67 -11.00 -1.79
CA ALA A 63 14.63 -10.48 -0.43
C ALA A 63 14.55 -11.61 0.61
N ALA A 64 13.72 -12.63 0.39
CA ALA A 64 13.61 -13.78 1.28
C ALA A 64 14.95 -14.52 1.45
N ARG A 65 15.74 -14.66 0.38
CA ARG A 65 17.08 -15.27 0.45
C ARG A 65 18.05 -14.44 1.30
N ILE A 66 18.03 -13.12 1.16
CA ILE A 66 18.87 -12.22 1.96
C ILE A 66 18.52 -12.35 3.44
N ILE A 67 17.22 -12.41 3.76
CA ILE A 67 16.74 -12.50 5.14
C ILE A 67 17.09 -13.85 5.78
N VAL A 68 17.05 -14.94 5.02
CA VAL A 68 17.41 -16.27 5.53
C VAL A 68 18.92 -16.46 5.70
N ALA A 69 19.73 -15.71 4.94
CA ALA A 69 21.18 -15.74 5.10
C ALA A 69 21.67 -15.13 6.44
N ILE A 70 20.77 -14.52 7.23
CA ILE A 70 21.09 -13.99 8.55
C ILE A 70 20.76 -15.05 9.59
N ASP A 71 21.80 -15.50 10.30
CA ASP A 71 21.69 -16.58 11.30
C ASP A 71 20.73 -16.21 12.45
N ASN A 72 20.87 -14.99 12.97
CA ASN A 72 20.04 -14.48 14.05
C ASN A 72 18.86 -13.68 13.50
N PRO A 73 17.61 -14.16 13.60
CA PRO A 73 16.45 -13.43 13.07
C PRO A 73 16.24 -12.07 13.74
N ALA A 74 16.62 -11.92 15.01
CA ALA A 74 16.43 -10.69 15.78
C ALA A 74 17.26 -9.51 15.24
N ASP A 75 18.33 -9.79 14.50
CA ASP A 75 19.20 -8.78 13.88
C ASP A 75 18.56 -8.16 12.62
N VAL A 76 17.40 -8.68 12.19
CA VAL A 76 16.59 -8.06 11.12
C VAL A 76 15.60 -7.10 11.78
N ALA A 77 15.69 -5.81 11.44
CA ALA A 77 14.73 -4.82 11.89
C ALA A 77 13.70 -4.53 10.80
N VAL A 78 12.43 -4.49 11.20
CA VAL A 78 11.32 -4.24 10.29
C VAL A 78 10.59 -2.99 10.70
N ILE A 79 10.39 -2.07 9.75
CA ILE A 79 10.01 -0.68 10.04
C ILE A 79 8.79 -0.27 9.20
N SER A 80 7.81 0.32 9.86
CA SER A 80 6.66 0.95 9.21
C SER A 80 6.13 2.11 10.01
N ALA A 81 6.32 3.34 9.54
CA ALA A 81 5.60 4.50 10.06
C ALA A 81 4.12 4.51 9.65
N ARG A 82 3.80 3.96 8.47
CA ARG A 82 2.43 3.95 7.94
C ARG A 82 1.49 3.09 8.81
N PRO A 83 0.29 3.57 9.16
CA PRO A 83 -0.70 2.79 9.92
C PRO A 83 -1.01 1.44 9.25
N TYR A 84 -1.17 1.44 7.93
CA TYR A 84 -1.47 0.24 7.15
C TYR A 84 -0.42 -0.88 7.26
N GLY A 85 0.84 -0.52 7.49
CA GLY A 85 1.93 -1.48 7.64
C GLY A 85 2.23 -1.88 9.07
N GLN A 86 1.74 -1.15 10.08
CA GLN A 86 2.08 -1.42 11.49
C GLN A 86 1.72 -2.84 11.93
N ARG A 87 0.49 -3.26 11.63
CA ARG A 87 0.02 -4.61 11.96
C ARG A 87 0.79 -5.68 11.18
N ALA A 88 1.03 -5.46 9.89
CA ALA A 88 1.77 -6.38 9.03
C ALA A 88 3.20 -6.61 9.55
N VAL A 89 3.89 -5.54 9.97
CA VAL A 89 5.24 -5.61 10.55
C VAL A 89 5.27 -6.37 11.88
N LEU A 90 4.30 -6.12 12.76
CA LEU A 90 4.21 -6.84 14.04
C LEU A 90 3.97 -8.35 13.84
N LYS A 91 3.11 -8.72 12.90
CA LYS A 91 2.85 -10.14 12.58
C LYS A 91 4.04 -10.79 11.88
N PHE A 92 4.66 -10.09 10.93
CA PHE A 92 5.90 -10.54 10.31
C PHE A 92 6.99 -10.85 11.35
N ALA A 93 7.19 -9.93 12.31
CA ALA A 93 8.14 -10.12 13.41
C ALA A 93 7.80 -11.33 14.27
N ALA A 94 6.51 -11.54 14.60
CA ALA A 94 6.08 -12.69 15.39
C ALA A 94 6.36 -14.04 14.69
N HIS A 95 6.20 -14.11 13.37
CA HIS A 95 6.42 -15.35 12.62
C HIS A 95 7.88 -15.61 12.28
N THR A 96 8.67 -14.57 12.01
CA THR A 96 10.08 -14.71 11.58
C THR A 96 11.09 -14.53 12.71
N GLY A 97 10.68 -13.98 13.86
CA GLY A 97 11.57 -13.61 14.97
C GLY A 97 12.33 -12.29 14.77
N ALA A 98 11.95 -11.48 13.77
CA ALA A 98 12.54 -10.17 13.49
C ALA A 98 12.16 -9.11 14.55
N SER A 99 12.94 -8.03 14.65
CA SER A 99 12.69 -6.92 15.57
C SER A 99 11.77 -5.87 14.94
N PRO A 100 10.53 -5.67 15.43
CA PRO A 100 9.61 -4.70 14.85
C PRO A 100 9.88 -3.28 15.38
N ILE A 101 9.67 -2.30 14.52
CA ILE A 101 9.53 -0.88 14.83
C ILE A 101 8.27 -0.40 14.11
N ALA A 102 7.14 -0.47 14.81
CA ALA A 102 5.85 -0.02 14.30
C ALA A 102 5.56 1.41 14.75
N GLY A 103 5.07 2.23 13.83
CA GLY A 103 4.71 3.62 14.08
C GLY A 103 5.92 4.55 13.95
N ARG A 104 5.95 5.60 14.77
CA ARG A 104 6.96 6.67 14.64
C ARG A 104 8.37 6.11 14.86
N PHE A 105 9.21 6.21 13.84
CA PHE A 105 10.64 5.96 13.97
C PHE A 105 11.27 7.07 14.83
N THR A 106 11.92 6.69 15.93
CA THR A 106 12.66 7.63 16.78
C THR A 106 14.04 7.85 16.16
N PRO A 107 14.39 9.09 15.76
CA PRO A 107 15.71 9.38 15.25
C PRO A 107 16.79 9.06 16.29
N GLY A 108 17.90 8.48 15.85
CA GLY A 108 19.00 8.05 16.71
C GLY A 108 18.88 6.59 17.17
N ASN A 109 17.87 5.84 16.73
CA ASN A 109 17.76 4.42 17.07
C ASN A 109 18.93 3.59 16.53
N PHE A 110 19.56 3.99 15.42
CA PHE A 110 20.73 3.28 14.88
C PHE A 110 22.06 3.97 15.18
N THR A 111 22.06 5.27 15.47
CA THR A 111 23.30 6.04 15.64
C THR A 111 23.63 6.39 17.09
N ASN A 112 22.63 6.49 17.98
CA ASN A 112 22.83 6.94 19.36
C ASN A 112 22.83 5.76 20.35
N TYR A 113 24.04 5.26 20.64
CA TYR A 113 24.27 4.13 21.56
C TYR A 113 23.88 4.39 23.03
N ILE A 114 23.72 5.65 23.45
CA ILE A 114 23.36 5.99 24.83
C ILE A 114 21.87 5.71 25.10
N THR A 115 21.04 5.70 24.05
CA THR A 115 19.60 5.50 24.19
C THR A 115 19.25 4.04 24.50
N ARG A 116 18.20 3.82 25.29
CA ARG A 116 17.71 2.46 25.59
C ARG A 116 17.06 1.78 24.38
N SER A 117 16.65 2.55 23.37
CA SER A 117 16.04 2.08 22.14
C SER A 117 17.06 1.84 21.02
N PHE A 118 18.35 1.91 21.33
CA PHE A 118 19.43 1.62 20.41
C PHE A 118 19.33 0.18 19.89
N LYS A 119 19.42 0.03 18.56
CA LYS A 119 19.41 -1.26 17.88
C LYS A 119 20.50 -1.25 16.81
N GLU A 120 21.21 -2.37 16.70
CA GLU A 120 22.22 -2.58 15.65
C GLU A 120 21.76 -3.71 14.71
N PRO A 121 20.74 -3.46 13.86
CA PRO A 121 20.30 -4.49 12.94
C PRO A 121 21.34 -4.70 11.82
N ARG A 122 21.48 -5.94 11.38
CA ARG A 122 22.30 -6.29 10.20
C ARG A 122 21.56 -6.06 8.88
N LEU A 123 20.23 -5.92 8.94
CA LEU A 123 19.36 -5.69 7.79
C LEU A 123 18.14 -4.92 8.24
N ILE A 124 17.74 -3.91 7.47
CA ILE A 124 16.45 -3.25 7.67
C ILE A 124 15.51 -3.54 6.51
N ILE A 125 14.23 -3.73 6.84
CA ILE A 125 13.15 -3.84 5.87
C ILE A 125 12.13 -2.73 6.13
N VAL A 126 11.85 -1.95 5.11
CA VAL A 126 11.06 -0.71 5.21
C VAL A 126 9.80 -0.80 4.33
N THR A 127 8.66 -0.33 4.85
CA THR A 127 7.39 -0.35 4.08
C THR A 127 7.24 0.74 3.04
N ASP A 128 7.77 1.93 3.30
CA ASP A 128 7.76 3.01 2.33
C ASP A 128 8.98 3.90 2.56
N PRO A 129 9.90 3.99 1.58
CA PRO A 129 11.11 4.78 1.74
C PRO A 129 10.83 6.28 1.86
N ARG A 130 9.65 6.77 1.44
CA ARG A 130 9.28 8.17 1.58
C ARG A 130 8.91 8.51 3.02
N THR A 131 8.10 7.70 3.68
CA THR A 131 7.69 7.95 5.07
C THR A 131 8.77 7.57 6.07
N ASP A 132 9.54 6.52 5.77
CA ASP A 132 10.57 5.98 6.64
C ASP A 132 11.99 6.46 6.23
N ALA A 133 12.08 7.59 5.52
CA ALA A 133 13.34 8.14 5.01
C ALA A 133 14.39 8.36 6.12
N GLN A 134 13.94 8.64 7.34
CA GLN A 134 14.84 8.81 8.49
C GLN A 134 15.58 7.50 8.83
N ALA A 135 14.88 6.37 8.81
CA ALA A 135 15.47 5.06 9.08
C ALA A 135 16.49 4.69 8.00
N ILE A 136 16.18 5.01 6.73
CA ILE A 136 17.06 4.76 5.59
C ILE A 136 18.34 5.63 5.67
N LYS A 137 18.19 6.92 6.01
CA LYS A 137 19.34 7.82 6.22
C LYS A 137 20.22 7.38 7.39
N GLU A 138 19.63 6.90 8.48
CA GLU A 138 20.42 6.40 9.59
C GLU A 138 21.12 5.07 9.27
N ALA A 139 20.48 4.20 8.49
CA ALA A 139 21.10 2.97 8.01
C ALA A 139 22.35 3.23 7.17
N SER A 140 22.38 4.31 6.37
CA SER A 140 23.56 4.65 5.56
C SER A 140 24.75 5.15 6.40
N TYR A 141 24.53 5.71 7.59
CA TYR A 141 25.63 6.06 8.50
C TYR A 141 26.29 4.85 9.16
N VAL A 142 25.55 3.75 9.32
CA VAL A 142 25.96 2.57 10.09
C VAL A 142 26.26 1.36 9.19
N ASN A 143 26.28 1.56 7.86
CA ASN A 143 26.51 0.51 6.85
C ASN A 143 25.50 -0.65 6.90
N ILE A 144 24.24 -0.34 7.17
CA ILE A 144 23.17 -1.34 7.25
C ILE A 144 22.48 -1.44 5.89
N PRO A 145 22.41 -2.62 5.27
CA PRO A 145 21.71 -2.80 4.00
C PRO A 145 20.19 -2.64 4.14
N VAL A 146 19.57 -2.11 3.11
CA VAL A 146 18.14 -1.71 3.10
C VAL A 146 17.35 -2.47 2.04
N ILE A 147 16.30 -3.15 2.48
CA ILE A 147 15.24 -3.69 1.62
C ILE A 147 14.01 -2.81 1.79
N ALA A 148 13.41 -2.31 0.71
CA ALA A 148 12.22 -1.46 0.80
C ALA A 148 11.10 -1.96 -0.11
N LEU A 149 9.86 -1.87 0.38
CA LEU A 149 8.67 -1.92 -0.44
C LEU A 149 8.48 -0.56 -1.10
N THR A 150 8.34 -0.55 -2.41
CA THR A 150 8.47 0.68 -3.19
C THR A 150 7.42 0.78 -4.28
N ASP A 151 6.75 1.91 -4.35
CA ASP A 151 5.83 2.27 -5.43
C ASP A 151 6.59 3.01 -6.55
N THR A 152 5.93 3.28 -7.66
CA THR A 152 6.54 3.94 -8.83
C THR A 152 7.02 5.36 -8.55
N ASP A 153 6.47 6.05 -7.56
CA ASP A 153 6.83 7.40 -7.13
C ASP A 153 7.77 7.45 -5.91
N SER A 154 8.18 6.29 -5.40
CA SER A 154 8.97 6.20 -4.17
C SER A 154 10.46 6.49 -4.45
N PRO A 155 11.13 7.29 -3.60
CA PRO A 155 12.57 7.52 -3.74
C PRO A 155 13.33 6.21 -3.45
N THR A 156 14.37 5.95 -4.22
CA THR A 156 15.22 4.74 -4.11
C THR A 156 16.64 5.07 -3.66
N GLU A 157 16.83 6.24 -3.07
CA GLU A 157 18.10 6.66 -2.49
C GLU A 157 18.44 5.78 -1.28
N TYR A 158 19.65 5.24 -1.25
CA TYR A 158 20.14 4.34 -0.18
C TYR A 158 19.29 3.07 0.02
N VAL A 159 18.57 2.63 -1.01
CA VAL A 159 17.85 1.35 -1.03
C VAL A 159 18.62 0.36 -1.89
N ASP A 160 19.09 -0.74 -1.30
CA ASP A 160 19.85 -1.76 -2.03
C ASP A 160 18.92 -2.71 -2.80
N VAL A 161 17.81 -3.10 -2.18
CA VAL A 161 16.82 -4.00 -2.79
C VAL A 161 15.43 -3.37 -2.72
N ALA A 162 14.97 -2.89 -3.87
CA ALA A 162 13.60 -2.44 -4.06
C ALA A 162 12.68 -3.60 -4.45
N ILE A 163 11.61 -3.81 -3.68
CA ILE A 163 10.49 -4.68 -4.04
C ILE A 163 9.38 -3.78 -4.61
N PRO A 164 9.07 -3.86 -5.91
CA PRO A 164 8.10 -2.98 -6.55
C PRO A 164 6.67 -3.43 -6.22
N THR A 165 5.95 -2.64 -5.44
CA THR A 165 4.60 -2.94 -4.92
C THR A 165 3.83 -1.67 -4.61
N ASN A 166 2.50 -1.76 -4.60
CA ASN A 166 1.65 -0.70 -4.07
C ASN A 166 1.85 -0.52 -2.54
N ASN A 167 2.40 0.62 -2.12
CA ASN A 167 2.65 0.97 -0.71
C ASN A 167 1.57 1.89 -0.09
N LYS A 168 0.45 2.10 -0.78
CA LYS A 168 -0.69 2.92 -0.31
C LYS A 168 -1.89 2.07 0.09
N GLY A 169 -2.07 0.92 -0.57
CA GLY A 169 -3.17 0.00 -0.29
C GLY A 169 -2.95 -0.83 0.97
N ARG A 170 -3.98 -0.91 1.84
CA ARG A 170 -3.95 -1.75 3.05
C ARG A 170 -3.75 -3.24 2.76
N HIS A 171 -4.37 -3.71 1.69
CA HIS A 171 -4.33 -5.11 1.28
C HIS A 171 -2.99 -5.46 0.62
N ALA A 172 -2.46 -4.57 -0.21
CA ALA A 172 -1.20 -4.77 -0.90
C ALA A 172 -0.02 -4.91 0.08
N ILE A 173 0.09 -4.00 1.06
CA ILE A 173 1.16 -4.05 2.06
C ILE A 173 1.07 -5.34 2.88
N GLY A 174 -0.10 -5.65 3.44
CA GLY A 174 -0.28 -6.82 4.29
C GLY A 174 0.03 -8.13 3.55
N LEU A 175 -0.41 -8.23 2.30
CA LEU A 175 -0.16 -9.42 1.47
C LEU A 175 1.32 -9.59 1.14
N VAL A 176 2.04 -8.51 0.79
CA VAL A 176 3.46 -8.60 0.48
C VAL A 176 4.26 -9.05 1.70
N TRP A 177 3.95 -8.52 2.89
CA TRP A 177 4.56 -8.99 4.14
C TRP A 177 4.24 -10.45 4.45
N TRP A 178 3.00 -10.88 4.21
CA TRP A 178 2.58 -12.27 4.38
C TRP A 178 3.33 -13.20 3.43
N MET A 179 3.42 -12.85 2.14
CA MET A 179 4.18 -13.62 1.15
C MET A 179 5.66 -13.68 1.50
N LEU A 180 6.24 -12.57 1.96
CA LEU A 180 7.63 -12.52 2.38
C LEU A 180 7.86 -13.45 3.58
N ALA A 181 7.02 -13.39 4.62
CA ALA A 181 7.11 -14.27 5.78
C ALA A 181 7.02 -15.75 5.36
N ARG A 182 6.05 -16.07 4.51
CA ARG A 182 5.84 -17.43 4.01
C ARG A 182 7.07 -17.95 3.26
N GLU A 183 7.67 -17.16 2.38
CA GLU A 183 8.88 -17.55 1.65
C GLU A 183 10.11 -17.68 2.55
N VAL A 184 10.27 -16.80 3.55
CA VAL A 184 11.33 -16.91 4.57
C VAL A 184 11.18 -18.21 5.38
N LEU A 185 9.98 -18.55 5.81
CA LEU A 185 9.69 -19.77 6.57
C LEU A 185 9.87 -21.04 5.74
N ARG A 186 9.52 -21.02 4.45
CA ARG A 186 9.80 -22.11 3.50
C ARG A 186 11.30 -22.34 3.36
N LEU A 187 12.07 -21.27 3.19
CA LEU A 187 13.52 -21.33 3.06
C LEU A 187 14.23 -21.76 4.37
N ARG A 188 13.67 -21.42 5.54
CA ARG A 188 14.15 -21.89 6.85
C ARG A 188 13.76 -23.34 7.16
N GLY A 189 12.90 -23.96 6.35
CA GLY A 189 12.47 -25.34 6.52
C GLY A 189 11.43 -25.56 7.61
N THR A 190 10.87 -24.50 8.22
CA THR A 190 9.78 -24.63 9.20
C THR A 190 8.46 -25.03 8.52
N LEU A 191 8.28 -24.62 7.26
CA LEU A 191 7.20 -25.10 6.38
C LEU A 191 7.78 -26.20 5.49
N ALA A 192 7.39 -27.44 5.77
CA ALA A 192 8.01 -28.63 5.18
C ALA A 192 7.77 -28.80 3.66
N SER A 193 6.63 -28.31 3.14
CA SER A 193 6.30 -28.42 1.71
C SER A 193 5.72 -27.13 1.15
N ARG A 194 5.99 -26.87 -0.13
CA ARG A 194 5.41 -25.74 -0.88
C ARG A 194 3.93 -25.97 -1.20
N GLU A 195 3.51 -27.23 -1.21
CA GLU A 195 2.15 -27.69 -1.45
C GLU A 195 1.25 -27.53 -0.22
N ALA A 196 1.83 -27.57 1.00
CA ALA A 196 1.08 -27.24 2.19
C ALA A 196 0.78 -25.74 2.20
N GLU A 197 -0.51 -25.43 2.27
CA GLU A 197 -0.97 -24.08 2.55
C GLU A 197 -0.49 -23.68 3.95
N TRP A 198 -0.14 -22.39 4.09
CA TRP A 198 0.26 -21.88 5.39
C TRP A 198 -0.99 -21.61 6.22
N ASP A 199 -1.06 -22.19 7.42
CA ASP A 199 -2.19 -22.08 8.37
C ASP A 199 -2.55 -20.61 8.72
N VAL A 200 -1.57 -19.71 8.63
CA VAL A 200 -1.79 -18.30 8.91
C VAL A 200 -2.47 -17.62 7.72
N MET A 201 -3.70 -17.15 7.92
CA MET A 201 -4.44 -16.38 6.92
C MET A 201 -3.85 -14.99 6.66
N THR A 202 -4.02 -14.49 5.43
CA THR A 202 -3.57 -13.15 4.98
C THR A 202 -4.20 -12.02 5.79
N ASP A 203 -5.44 -12.19 6.22
CA ASP A 203 -6.21 -11.19 6.97
C ASP A 203 -5.60 -10.85 8.32
N LEU A 204 -4.73 -11.72 8.84
CA LEU A 204 -3.98 -11.43 10.05
C LEU A 204 -3.04 -10.22 9.87
N TYR A 205 -2.54 -10.01 8.65
CA TYR A 205 -1.59 -8.95 8.31
C TYR A 205 -2.25 -7.63 7.93
N PHE A 206 -3.55 -7.62 7.60
CA PHE A 206 -4.23 -6.40 7.23
C PHE A 206 -4.47 -5.49 8.41
N TYR A 207 -4.30 -4.20 8.16
CA TYR A 207 -4.67 -3.16 9.11
C TYR A 207 -6.18 -3.16 9.34
N ARG A 208 -6.58 -3.00 10.60
CA ARG A 208 -7.98 -2.89 11.00
C ARG A 208 -8.19 -1.53 11.63
N ASP A 209 -9.16 -0.82 11.08
CA ASP A 209 -9.61 0.45 11.63
C ASP A 209 -10.43 0.15 12.89
N PRO A 210 -10.03 0.65 14.07
CA PRO A 210 -10.76 0.38 15.32
C PRO A 210 -12.21 0.88 15.26
N GLU A 211 -12.47 2.01 14.58
CA GLU A 211 -13.83 2.52 14.35
C GLU A 211 -14.67 1.62 13.43
N ALA A 212 -14.03 0.92 12.48
CA ALA A 212 -14.72 -0.04 11.63
C ALA A 212 -14.97 -1.37 12.34
N GLU A 213 -14.14 -1.75 13.32
CA GLU A 213 -14.39 -2.88 14.22
C GLU A 213 -15.55 -2.55 15.16
N GLU A 214 -15.56 -1.38 15.81
CA GLU A 214 -16.69 -0.96 16.67
C GLU A 214 -18.02 -0.94 15.90
N ASN A 215 -18.03 -0.44 14.67
CA ASN A 215 -19.24 -0.48 13.83
C ASN A 215 -19.65 -1.89 13.38
N LYS A 216 -18.70 -2.82 13.22
CA LYS A 216 -18.99 -4.23 12.90
C LYS A 216 -19.42 -5.04 14.11
N ASP A 217 -18.84 -4.77 15.27
CA ASP A 217 -19.22 -5.39 16.55
C ASP A 217 -20.59 -4.89 17.01
N SER A 218 -20.92 -3.61 16.74
CA SER A 218 -22.27 -3.07 16.94
C SER A 218 -23.30 -3.76 16.04
N ALA A 219 -23.01 -3.93 14.75
CA ALA A 219 -23.88 -4.63 13.81
C ALA A 219 -23.98 -6.15 14.11
N GLY A 220 -22.89 -6.78 14.57
CA GLY A 220 -22.88 -8.20 14.96
C GLY A 220 -23.53 -8.50 16.32
N GLN A 221 -23.56 -7.51 17.22
CA GLN A 221 -24.32 -7.60 18.48
C GLN A 221 -25.83 -7.42 18.27
N GLU A 222 -26.25 -6.68 17.23
CA GLU A 222 -27.67 -6.57 16.86
C GLU A 222 -28.18 -7.84 16.15
N GLU A 223 -27.36 -8.54 15.36
CA GLU A 223 -27.77 -9.82 14.75
C GLU A 223 -27.72 -11.03 15.70
N SER A 224 -26.98 -10.95 16.82
CA SER A 224 -26.90 -12.04 17.83
C SER A 224 -27.85 -11.86 19.03
N LYS A 225 -28.67 -10.80 19.05
CA LYS A 225 -29.72 -10.58 20.06
C LYS A 225 -31.08 -10.28 19.43
N VAL A 226 -31.52 -11.14 18.51
CA VAL A 226 -32.96 -11.32 18.27
C VAL A 226 -33.41 -12.53 19.10
N PRO A 227 -34.06 -12.35 20.27
CA PRO A 227 -34.64 -13.47 20.99
C PRO A 227 -35.95 -13.85 20.30
N GLY A 228 -35.99 -15.00 19.63
CA GLY A 228 -37.26 -15.54 19.11
C GLY A 228 -37.21 -16.60 18.00
N ALA A 229 -36.14 -17.39 17.86
CA ALA A 229 -36.07 -18.42 16.82
C ALA A 229 -35.66 -19.82 17.34
N ASP A 230 -35.96 -20.14 18.60
CA ASP A 230 -35.86 -21.49 19.14
C ASP A 230 -37.24 -21.95 19.63
N GLU A 231 -38.14 -22.27 18.69
CA GLU A 231 -39.15 -23.33 18.79
C GLU A 231 -39.81 -23.45 17.40
N VAL A 232 -39.29 -24.34 16.55
CA VAL A 232 -40.05 -25.34 15.75
C VAL A 232 -39.00 -26.15 14.98
N GLY A 233 -38.68 -27.33 15.50
CA GLY A 233 -38.02 -28.40 14.76
C GLY A 233 -38.98 -29.12 13.79
N PRO A 234 -38.46 -29.97 12.89
CA PRO A 234 -39.02 -30.23 11.57
C PRO A 234 -40.10 -31.31 11.57
N ALA A 235 -41.20 -31.08 10.85
CA ALA A 235 -42.11 -32.13 10.40
C ALA A 235 -42.32 -32.00 8.88
N ALA A 236 -42.06 -33.10 8.18
CA ALA A 236 -42.09 -33.20 6.73
C ALA A 236 -43.53 -33.24 6.17
N VAL A 237 -43.76 -32.37 5.19
CA VAL A 237 -44.46 -32.54 3.89
C VAL A 237 -45.57 -33.61 3.80
N GLU A 238 -46.79 -33.17 3.49
CA GLU A 238 -47.63 -33.87 2.51
C GLU A 238 -48.64 -32.90 1.84
N SER A 239 -48.46 -32.71 0.53
CA SER A 239 -49.46 -32.47 -0.52
C SER A 239 -49.23 -31.25 -1.41
N GLY A 240 -48.96 -31.55 -2.69
CA GLY A 240 -49.67 -30.92 -3.81
C GLY A 240 -49.08 -29.67 -4.43
N PHE A 241 -48.12 -29.87 -5.33
CA PHE A 241 -47.74 -28.91 -6.37
C PHE A 241 -48.92 -28.70 -7.34
N ASN A 242 -49.34 -27.46 -7.61
CA ASN A 242 -50.01 -27.11 -8.86
C ASN A 242 -49.74 -25.64 -9.25
N ASN A 243 -49.11 -25.48 -10.40
CA ASN A 243 -48.80 -24.23 -11.09
C ASN A 243 -50.06 -23.67 -11.77
N GLU A 244 -50.37 -22.38 -11.56
CA GLU A 244 -50.99 -21.53 -12.59
C GLU A 244 -51.00 -20.06 -12.14
N TRP A 245 -50.14 -19.23 -12.72
CA TRP A 245 -50.40 -17.79 -12.79
C TRP A 245 -49.93 -17.27 -14.15
N GLU A 246 -50.89 -17.06 -15.04
CA GLU A 246 -50.72 -16.58 -16.41
C GLU A 246 -50.16 -15.16 -16.48
N VAL A 247 -49.19 -14.98 -17.39
CA VAL A 247 -48.73 -13.68 -17.88
C VAL A 247 -49.65 -13.23 -19.01
N GLY A 248 -50.46 -12.20 -18.75
CA GLY A 248 -51.37 -11.62 -19.75
C GLY A 248 -50.61 -10.80 -20.81
N ASN A 249 -50.55 -11.33 -22.03
CA ASN A 249 -50.19 -10.60 -23.26
C ASN A 249 -51.43 -10.56 -24.16
N ALA A 250 -52.12 -9.42 -24.22
CA ALA A 250 -53.19 -9.16 -25.18
C ALA A 250 -52.64 -8.32 -26.33
N GLY A 251 -52.65 -8.89 -27.53
CA GLY A 251 -52.19 -8.26 -28.76
C GLY A 251 -53.22 -7.38 -29.46
N SER A 252 -52.67 -6.50 -30.30
CA SER A 252 -53.16 -6.02 -31.59
C SER A 252 -54.53 -5.31 -31.69
N SER A 253 -54.47 -4.02 -32.02
CA SER A 253 -55.29 -3.44 -33.09
C SER A 253 -54.51 -2.35 -33.83
N ALA A 254 -54.44 -2.49 -35.15
CA ALA A 254 -53.88 -1.52 -36.08
C ALA A 254 -54.99 -0.60 -36.61
N PHE A 255 -54.73 0.71 -36.78
CA PHE A 255 -55.08 1.44 -38.01
C PHE A 255 -54.53 2.88 -38.06
N ALA A 256 -54.28 3.31 -39.30
CA ALA A 256 -54.21 4.68 -39.83
C ALA A 256 -52.87 5.44 -39.82
N ALA A 257 -52.28 5.46 -41.02
CA ALA A 257 -51.26 6.37 -41.51
C ALA A 257 -51.81 7.79 -41.77
N ALA A 258 -50.95 8.81 -41.60
CA ALA A 258 -51.06 10.06 -42.33
C ALA A 258 -49.65 10.63 -42.59
N SER A 259 -49.37 10.77 -43.87
CA SER A 259 -48.21 11.36 -44.56
C SER A 259 -48.00 12.85 -44.25
N GLY A 260 -46.73 13.29 -44.29
CA GLY A 260 -46.36 14.71 -44.35
C GLY A 260 -44.86 14.92 -44.52
N THR A 261 -44.45 15.15 -45.76
CA THR A 261 -43.10 15.34 -46.31
C THR A 261 -42.42 16.67 -45.99
N GLY A 262 -41.07 16.66 -46.06
CA GLY A 262 -40.19 17.82 -46.30
C GLY A 262 -39.28 18.13 -45.10
N GLY A 263 -37.96 18.27 -45.18
CA GLY A 263 -37.04 18.45 -46.30
C GLY A 263 -35.91 19.39 -45.85
N ALA A 264 -34.67 18.92 -45.98
CA ALA A 264 -33.40 19.67 -46.05
C ALA A 264 -32.82 20.39 -44.81
N ALA A 265 -31.48 20.32 -44.78
CA ALA A 265 -30.54 20.84 -43.81
C ALA A 265 -30.19 22.33 -44.04
N ALA A 266 -29.74 23.02 -43.00
CA ALA A 266 -28.71 24.07 -43.09
C ALA A 266 -28.19 24.45 -41.69
N ALA A 267 -26.87 24.57 -41.58
CA ALA A 267 -26.15 25.17 -40.47
C ALA A 267 -26.19 26.71 -40.59
N SER A 268 -26.24 27.42 -39.45
CA SER A 268 -25.75 28.80 -39.33
C SER A 268 -25.62 29.23 -37.86
N THR A 269 -24.36 29.28 -37.42
CA THR A 269 -23.69 30.40 -36.74
C THR A 269 -24.52 31.33 -35.85
N TRP A 270 -24.19 31.34 -34.56
CA TRP A 270 -24.36 32.49 -33.67
C TRP A 270 -23.02 32.73 -32.97
N ASP A 271 -22.35 33.81 -33.37
CA ASP A 271 -21.14 34.34 -32.73
C ASP A 271 -21.45 35.76 -32.22
N ALA A 272 -20.64 36.18 -31.24
CA ALA A 272 -20.56 37.48 -30.57
C ALA A 272 -21.55 37.76 -29.40
N GLU A 273 -21.15 38.25 -28.23
CA GLU A 273 -19.85 38.75 -27.74
C GLU A 273 -19.99 39.04 -26.23
N GLY A 274 -18.87 39.03 -25.49
CA GLY A 274 -18.67 39.94 -24.36
C GLY A 274 -18.40 39.34 -22.98
N ALA A 275 -17.14 39.03 -22.68
CA ALA A 275 -16.44 39.46 -21.45
C ALA A 275 -15.01 38.94 -21.44
N ASP A 276 -14.08 39.79 -21.88
CA ASP A 276 -12.63 39.62 -21.79
C ASP A 276 -12.17 40.16 -20.41
N TRP A 277 -11.45 39.36 -19.63
CA TRP A 277 -10.82 39.79 -18.36
C TRP A 277 -9.41 39.22 -18.25
N ALA A 278 -8.54 39.61 -19.19
CA ALA A 278 -7.11 39.38 -19.10
C ALA A 278 -6.33 40.71 -19.02
N ALA A 279 -5.45 40.76 -18.01
CA ALA A 279 -4.25 41.58 -17.84
C ALA A 279 -4.35 42.94 -17.11
N ALA A 280 -3.88 42.95 -15.85
CA ALA A 280 -2.76 43.80 -15.40
C ALA A 280 -2.17 43.39 -14.02
N SER A 281 -0.85 43.22 -14.00
CA SER A 281 0.19 43.34 -12.92
C SER A 281 -0.17 44.15 -11.66
N ALA A 282 0.39 43.99 -10.44
CA ALA A 282 1.41 43.14 -9.77
C ALA A 282 1.35 43.44 -8.23
N PRO A 283 2.40 43.15 -7.43
CA PRO A 283 2.50 42.14 -6.37
C PRO A 283 1.86 42.51 -5.02
N VAL A 284 1.53 41.52 -4.17
CA VAL A 284 1.16 41.75 -2.76
C VAL A 284 2.04 40.92 -1.84
N GLU A 285 2.98 41.61 -1.19
CA GLU A 285 3.58 41.20 0.08
C GLU A 285 2.49 41.16 1.16
N THR A 286 2.43 40.07 1.91
CA THR A 286 1.71 40.02 3.19
C THR A 286 2.75 39.91 4.30
N GLY A 287 3.14 41.07 4.83
CA GLY A 287 3.88 41.18 6.08
C GLY A 287 2.98 40.80 7.25
N ASN A 288 3.39 39.79 8.01
CA ASN A 288 2.82 39.51 9.33
C ASN A 288 3.82 39.91 10.41
N GLN A 289 3.30 40.60 11.42
CA GLN A 289 4.01 41.37 12.42
C GLN A 289 4.81 40.47 13.38
N GLY A 290 6.13 40.66 13.42
CA GLY A 290 7.02 40.11 14.43
C GLY A 290 7.34 41.14 15.51
N TRP A 291 7.12 40.75 16.76
CA TRP A 291 7.38 41.52 17.97
C TRP A 291 8.85 41.92 18.13
N ALA A 292 9.06 43.12 18.67
CA ALA A 292 10.35 43.69 19.03
C ALA A 292 11.02 42.96 20.22
N ALA A 293 12.35 42.83 20.16
CA ALA A 293 13.25 42.98 21.31
C ALA A 293 14.70 43.21 20.81
N ASP A 294 15.35 44.18 21.47
CA ASP A 294 16.64 44.80 21.24
C ASP A 294 17.86 43.90 20.97
N ALA A 295 18.76 44.40 20.11
CA ALA A 295 20.20 44.15 20.18
C ALA A 295 20.95 45.48 19.96
N PRO A 296 21.88 45.88 20.84
CA PRO A 296 22.75 47.02 20.56
C PRO A 296 24.09 46.58 19.96
N GLY A 297 24.44 47.21 18.84
CA GLY A 297 25.70 47.96 18.67
C GLY A 297 27.03 47.20 18.58
N GLU A 298 27.61 47.21 17.38
CA GLU A 298 29.05 47.02 17.11
C GLU A 298 29.93 48.01 17.92
N ALA A 299 31.04 47.51 18.44
CA ALA A 299 32.23 48.30 18.74
C ALA A 299 33.51 47.48 18.50
N THR A 300 34.21 47.85 17.43
CA THR A 300 35.67 47.93 17.23
C THR A 300 36.64 47.06 18.06
N ALA A 301 37.47 46.33 17.31
CA ALA A 301 38.89 45.99 17.51
C ALA A 301 39.54 46.31 18.88
N ASP A 302 40.02 45.28 19.57
CA ASP A 302 41.46 45.06 19.83
C ASP A 302 41.68 43.69 20.51
N ALA A 303 42.72 42.96 20.12
CA ALA A 303 43.31 41.89 20.92
C ALA A 303 44.53 42.49 21.64
N PRO A 304 44.84 42.15 22.91
CA PRO A 304 45.65 40.94 23.14
C PRO A 304 45.51 40.23 24.52
N ALA A 305 45.96 38.97 24.52
CA ALA A 305 46.76 38.26 25.52
C ALA A 305 46.20 37.85 26.92
N THR A 306 46.34 36.53 27.15
CA THR A 306 46.92 35.82 28.32
C THR A 306 46.20 35.64 29.66
N GLN A 307 46.31 34.38 30.14
CA GLN A 307 46.29 33.85 31.53
C GLN A 307 44.91 33.86 32.22
N TRP A 308 44.40 32.81 32.87
CA TRP A 308 44.99 31.70 33.67
C TRP A 308 44.23 30.39 33.45
#